data_AF-A0A1Y1RGP2-F1
#
_entry.id   AF-A0A1Y1RGP2-F1
#
_cell.length_a   1.000
_cell.length_b   1.000
_cell.length_c   1.000
_cell.angle_alpha   90.00
_cell.angle_beta   90.00
_cell.angle_gamma   90.00
#
_symmetry.space_group_name_H-M   'P 1'
#
loop_
_entity.id
_entity.type
_entity.pdbx_description
1 polymer ?
#
loop_
_entity_poly.entity_id
_entity_poly.type
_entity_poly.pdbx_seq_one_letter_code
_entity_poly.pdbx_strand_id
1 'polypeptide(L)'
;MESLAQQFLSFQDHLNGLEDKILLQNKSVLAKLDTIVEELKVNRHEIKIQRSDIPRQVRGKDSRVGVFVDAQNMFYAAKNQYNARLDYAKLLEAGVNFRRLIKAVVYLVQTPEVDQSSFVAMLQHKNYEVRTKDLRLRLDGSAKGDWDMGMAIDVISLCDQLDVVVIVSGDGDFVSLVNLIKSRGPRVEVYGFPHNTSVDLKEAADEFYPIAEAMLLDYPTNYSYENRSFSRNSSYTPTRKIEPSELDFSDSEEEEEGGGRRIDISMFEKSSAFQSRSR
;
A
#
# COMPACT_ATOMS: atom_id res chain seq x y z
N MET A 1 27.51 14.95 -69.45
CA MET A 1 26.13 14.53 -69.14
C MET A 1 26.07 13.07 -68.73
N GLU A 2 26.68 12.13 -69.48
CA GLU A 2 26.66 10.69 -69.16
C GLU A 2 27.26 10.32 -67.79
N SER A 3 28.37 10.94 -67.38
CA SER A 3 29.01 10.68 -66.07
C SER A 3 28.10 11.03 -64.86
N LEU A 4 27.32 12.10 -64.96
CA LEU A 4 26.41 12.53 -63.88
C LEU A 4 25.20 11.58 -63.77
N ALA A 5 24.68 11.10 -64.90
CA ALA A 5 23.60 10.13 -64.93
C ALA A 5 24.03 8.77 -64.33
N GLN A 6 25.26 8.33 -64.61
CA GLN A 6 25.83 7.11 -64.03
C GLN A 6 26.00 7.22 -62.51
N GLN A 7 26.44 8.38 -62.01
CA GLN A 7 26.55 8.66 -60.58
C GLN A 7 25.19 8.69 -59.89
N PHE A 8 24.17 9.28 -60.55
CA PHE A 8 22.82 9.33 -60.02
C PHE A 8 22.19 7.93 -59.92
N LEU A 9 22.34 7.08 -60.95
CA LEU A 9 21.88 5.69 -60.89
C LEU A 9 22.57 4.90 -59.77
N SER A 10 23.89 5.01 -59.66
CA SER A 10 24.67 4.34 -58.61
C SER A 10 24.24 4.76 -57.20
N PHE A 11 23.95 6.05 -57.01
CA PHE A 11 23.42 6.56 -55.75
C PHE A 11 22.03 6.00 -55.45
N GLN A 12 21.15 5.94 -56.46
CA GLN A 12 19.81 5.39 -56.31
C GLN A 12 19.83 3.89 -55.99
N ASP A 13 20.71 3.12 -56.61
CA ASP A 13 20.94 1.71 -56.30
C ASP A 13 21.46 1.53 -54.86
N HIS A 14 22.34 2.43 -54.40
CA HIS A 14 22.83 2.40 -53.02
C HIS A 14 21.72 2.69 -52.00
N LEU A 15 20.84 3.66 -52.28
CA LEU A 15 19.68 3.97 -51.44
C LEU A 15 18.71 2.79 -51.37
N ASN A 16 18.39 2.18 -52.51
CA ASN A 16 17.53 0.97 -52.56
C ASN A 16 18.16 -0.18 -51.74
N GLY A 17 19.47 -0.37 -51.84
CA GLY A 17 20.19 -1.38 -51.06
C GLY A 17 20.23 -1.10 -49.55
N LEU A 18 20.14 0.16 -49.13
CA LEU A 18 19.98 0.53 -47.72
C LEU A 18 18.55 0.27 -47.24
N GLU A 19 17.54 0.60 -48.04
CA GLU A 19 16.13 0.32 -47.73
C GLU A 19 15.88 -1.18 -47.55
N ASP A 20 16.41 -2.02 -48.45
CA ASP A 20 16.28 -3.48 -48.36
C ASP A 20 16.92 -4.04 -47.09
N LYS A 21 18.08 -3.51 -46.68
CA LYS A 21 18.75 -3.91 -45.43
C LYS A 21 17.94 -3.52 -44.21
N ILE A 22 17.39 -2.31 -44.19
CA ILE A 22 16.53 -1.83 -43.10
C ILE A 22 15.27 -2.70 -43.02
N LEU A 23 14.65 -3.01 -44.16
CA LEU A 23 13.45 -3.85 -44.23
C LEU A 23 13.74 -5.26 -43.71
N LEU A 24 14.87 -5.85 -44.11
CA LEU A 24 15.28 -7.19 -43.67
C LEU A 24 15.58 -7.21 -42.16
N GLN A 25 16.25 -6.18 -41.65
CA GLN A 25 16.52 -6.04 -40.22
C GLN A 25 15.22 -5.89 -39.42
N ASN A 26 14.29 -5.05 -39.86
CA ASN A 26 12.99 -4.88 -39.21
C ASN A 26 12.18 -6.18 -39.21
N LYS A 27 12.18 -6.93 -40.31
CA LYS A 27 11.51 -8.23 -40.39
C LYS A 27 12.11 -9.25 -39.42
N SER A 28 13.44 -9.25 -39.26
CA SER A 28 14.12 -10.09 -38.26
C SER A 28 13.74 -9.71 -36.83
N VAL A 29 13.66 -8.41 -36.52
CA VAL A 29 13.23 -7.92 -35.20
C VAL A 29 11.80 -8.32 -34.90
N LEU A 30 10.87 -8.17 -35.85
CA LEU A 30 9.47 -8.56 -35.68
C LEU A 30 9.34 -10.07 -35.41
N ALA A 31 10.06 -10.92 -36.14
CA ALA A 31 10.04 -12.36 -35.90
C ALA A 31 10.55 -12.74 -34.49
N LYS A 32 11.57 -12.02 -33.98
CA LYS A 32 12.06 -12.22 -32.60
C LYS A 32 11.02 -11.77 -31.57
N LEU A 33 10.34 -10.65 -31.81
CA LEU A 33 9.26 -10.18 -30.94
C LEU A 33 8.10 -11.16 -30.89
N ASP A 34 7.66 -11.70 -32.04
CA ASP A 34 6.60 -12.70 -32.09
C ASP A 34 6.97 -13.96 -31.31
N THR A 35 8.21 -14.42 -31.44
CA THR A 35 8.73 -15.57 -30.68
C THR A 35 8.67 -15.31 -29.18
N ILE A 36 9.16 -14.15 -28.71
CA ILE A 36 9.11 -13.76 -27.30
C ILE A 36 7.67 -13.67 -26.81
N VAL A 37 6.76 -13.13 -27.61
CA VAL A 37 5.33 -13.05 -27.25
C VAL A 37 4.72 -14.44 -27.07
N GLU A 38 5.04 -15.40 -27.94
CA GLU A 38 4.58 -16.78 -27.81
C GLU A 38 5.19 -17.49 -26.59
N GLU A 39 6.49 -17.32 -26.34
CA GLU A 39 7.14 -17.83 -25.13
C GLU A 39 6.49 -17.27 -23.85
N LEU A 40 6.18 -15.96 -23.83
CA LEU A 40 5.47 -15.32 -22.71
C LEU A 40 4.04 -15.85 -22.55
N LYS A 41 3.33 -16.18 -23.65
CA LYS A 41 1.99 -16.79 -23.60
C LYS A 41 2.03 -18.21 -23.04
N VAL A 42 3.03 -19.01 -23.44
CA VAL A 42 3.25 -20.38 -22.94
C VAL A 42 3.60 -20.34 -21.45
N ASN A 43 4.57 -19.52 -21.05
CA ASN A 43 4.94 -19.34 -19.64
C ASN A 43 3.73 -18.91 -18.80
N ARG A 44 2.89 -18.00 -19.33
CA ARG A 44 1.64 -17.60 -18.66
C ARG A 44 0.66 -18.77 -18.49
N HIS A 45 0.59 -19.70 -19.46
CA HIS A 45 -0.24 -20.89 -19.37
C HIS A 45 0.30 -21.92 -18.37
N GLU A 46 1.60 -22.19 -18.39
CA GLU A 46 2.24 -23.11 -17.44
C GLU A 46 2.12 -22.60 -16.00
N ILE A 47 2.32 -21.29 -15.77
CA ILE A 47 2.06 -20.65 -14.47
C ILE A 47 0.59 -20.79 -14.05
N LYS A 48 -0.35 -20.82 -15.00
CA LYS A 48 -1.78 -21.00 -14.72
C LYS A 48 -2.11 -22.44 -14.33
N ILE A 49 -1.43 -23.43 -14.92
CA ILE A 49 -1.60 -24.86 -14.64
C ILE A 49 -0.96 -25.23 -13.29
N GLN A 50 0.23 -24.74 -12.97
CA GLN A 50 0.85 -25.00 -11.65
C GLN A 50 0.08 -24.39 -10.47
N ARG A 51 -0.83 -23.43 -10.74
CA ARG A 51 -1.71 -22.83 -9.73
C ARG A 51 -2.97 -23.65 -9.44
N SER A 52 -3.33 -24.65 -10.25
CA SER A 52 -4.55 -25.45 -10.02
C SER A 52 -4.41 -26.49 -8.90
N ASP A 53 -3.18 -26.86 -8.54
CA ASP A 53 -2.90 -27.90 -7.54
C ASP A 53 -2.58 -27.34 -6.14
N ILE A 54 -2.76 -26.02 -5.94
CA ILE A 54 -2.54 -25.36 -4.66
C ILE A 54 -3.88 -25.27 -3.90
N PRO A 55 -3.98 -25.71 -2.63
CA PRO A 55 -5.21 -25.66 -1.85
C PRO A 55 -5.83 -24.25 -1.85
N ARG A 56 -7.05 -24.15 -2.40
CA ARG A 56 -7.94 -22.96 -2.44
C ARG A 56 -7.22 -21.60 -2.40
N GLN A 57 -6.34 -21.32 -3.38
CA GLN A 57 -5.77 -19.99 -3.54
C GLN A 57 -6.84 -19.00 -4.02
N VAL A 58 -7.31 -18.16 -3.10
CA VAL A 58 -8.26 -17.06 -3.34
C VAL A 58 -7.56 -15.93 -4.12
N ARG A 59 -7.28 -16.18 -5.40
CA ARG A 59 -6.86 -15.16 -6.39
C ARG A 59 -8.02 -14.89 -7.33
N GLY A 60 -9.09 -14.31 -6.80
CA GLY A 60 -10.24 -13.84 -7.58
C GLY A 60 -10.49 -12.36 -7.31
N LYS A 61 -11.14 -11.70 -8.27
CA LYS A 61 -11.68 -10.34 -8.06
C LYS A 61 -12.64 -10.26 -6.86
N ASP A 62 -13.17 -11.42 -6.45
CA ASP A 62 -14.13 -11.56 -5.34
C ASP A 62 -13.48 -11.90 -3.99
N SER A 63 -12.15 -12.01 -3.90
CA SER A 63 -11.44 -12.26 -2.64
C SER A 63 -11.84 -11.21 -1.60
N ARG A 64 -12.23 -11.65 -0.41
CA ARG A 64 -12.63 -10.78 0.69
C ARG A 64 -11.40 -10.30 1.45
N VAL A 65 -11.17 -8.99 1.49
CA VAL A 65 -9.99 -8.41 2.14
C VAL A 65 -10.37 -7.55 3.34
N GLY A 66 -9.60 -7.69 4.43
CA GLY A 66 -9.63 -6.81 5.59
C GLY A 66 -8.30 -6.08 5.73
N VAL A 67 -8.34 -4.76 5.91
CA VAL A 67 -7.14 -3.90 6.07
C VAL A 67 -7.11 -3.35 7.49
N PHE A 68 -6.00 -3.56 8.20
CA PHE A 68 -5.85 -3.19 9.61
C PHE A 68 -4.55 -2.41 9.78
N VAL A 69 -4.67 -1.14 10.18
CA VAL A 69 -3.56 -0.19 10.17
C VAL A 69 -3.21 0.25 11.58
N ASP A 70 -1.97 -0.01 11.98
CA ASP A 70 -1.38 0.54 13.19
C ASP A 70 -0.84 1.96 12.90
N ALA A 71 -1.67 2.96 13.19
CA ALA A 71 -1.36 4.34 12.84
C ALA A 71 -0.14 4.88 13.59
N GLN A 72 0.07 4.42 14.84
CA GLN A 72 1.16 4.90 15.67
C GLN A 72 2.49 4.38 15.13
N ASN A 73 2.58 3.08 14.80
CA ASN A 73 3.79 2.50 14.22
C ASN A 73 4.12 3.14 12.86
N MET A 74 3.12 3.31 12.00
CA MET A 74 3.30 3.94 10.68
C MET A 74 3.71 5.40 10.77
N PHE A 75 3.15 6.17 11.70
CA PHE A 75 3.51 7.57 11.89
C PHE A 75 4.98 7.74 12.27
N TYR A 76 5.46 6.99 13.27
CA TYR A 76 6.87 7.10 13.69
C TYR A 76 7.83 6.63 12.60
N ALA A 77 7.49 5.57 11.86
CA ALA A 77 8.31 5.11 10.76
C ALA A 77 8.41 6.16 9.63
N ALA A 78 7.27 6.75 9.21
CA ALA A 78 7.24 7.76 8.16
C ALA A 78 7.98 9.05 8.57
N LYS A 79 7.75 9.54 9.81
CA LYS A 79 8.41 10.75 10.33
C LYS A 79 9.93 10.57 10.41
N ASN A 80 10.40 9.45 10.97
CA ASN A 80 11.83 9.25 11.23
C ASN A 80 12.63 8.97 9.96
N GLN A 81 12.05 8.25 8.99
CA GLN A 81 12.79 7.78 7.82
C GLN A 81 12.66 8.72 6.61
N TYR A 82 11.48 9.32 6.42
CA TYR A 82 11.17 10.09 5.21
C TYR A 82 10.77 11.54 5.50
N ASN A 83 10.57 11.91 6.77
CA ASN A 83 9.96 13.18 7.15
C ASN A 83 8.72 13.44 6.27
N ALA A 84 7.84 12.44 6.18
CA ALA A 84 6.66 12.43 5.31
C ALA A 84 5.45 11.86 6.06
N ARG A 85 4.27 11.95 5.46
CA ARG A 85 3.02 11.34 5.97
C ARG A 85 2.60 10.19 5.07
N LEU A 86 1.90 9.21 5.64
CA LEU A 86 1.36 8.09 4.86
C LEU A 86 0.12 8.54 4.10
N ASP A 87 0.05 8.25 2.80
CA ASP A 87 -1.16 8.43 2.00
C ASP A 87 -2.12 7.26 2.24
N TYR A 88 -3.08 7.45 3.14
CA TYR A 88 -4.05 6.41 3.50
C TYR A 88 -4.97 6.00 2.34
N ALA A 89 -5.18 6.85 1.32
CA ALA A 89 -5.97 6.48 0.16
C ALA A 89 -5.20 5.52 -0.74
N LYS A 90 -3.95 5.85 -1.08
CA LYS A 90 -3.10 4.96 -1.88
C LYS A 90 -2.78 3.67 -1.14
N LEU A 91 -2.60 3.74 0.19
CA LEU A 91 -2.45 2.55 1.02
C LEU A 91 -3.69 1.65 0.91
N LEU A 92 -4.90 2.21 1.02
CA LEU A 92 -6.13 1.43 0.91
C LEU A 92 -6.26 0.84 -0.48
N GLU A 93 -6.01 1.63 -1.52
CA GLU A 93 -6.05 1.16 -2.90
C GLU A 93 -5.06 0.02 -3.14
N ALA A 94 -3.83 0.12 -2.64
CA ALA A 94 -2.83 -0.93 -2.77
C ALA A 94 -3.17 -2.18 -1.95
N GLY A 95 -3.62 -2.00 -0.70
CA GLY A 95 -3.99 -3.09 0.20
C GLY A 95 -5.27 -3.81 -0.25
N VAL A 96 -6.23 -3.11 -0.86
CA VAL A 96 -7.43 -3.73 -1.41
C VAL A 96 -7.15 -4.30 -2.80
N ASN A 97 -6.52 -3.54 -3.67
CA ASN A 97 -6.27 -3.89 -5.07
C ASN A 97 -7.60 -4.26 -5.77
N PHE A 98 -7.62 -5.25 -6.67
CA PHE A 98 -8.86 -5.70 -7.35
C PHE A 98 -9.79 -6.58 -6.49
N ARG A 99 -9.68 -6.54 -5.15
CA ARG A 99 -10.40 -7.44 -4.23
C ARG A 99 -11.62 -6.75 -3.61
N ARG A 100 -12.52 -7.53 -3.02
CA ARG A 100 -13.69 -7.03 -2.31
C ARG A 100 -13.31 -6.61 -0.88
N LEU A 101 -13.29 -5.31 -0.61
CA LEU A 101 -13.10 -4.79 0.75
C LEU A 101 -14.28 -5.19 1.66
N ILE A 102 -13.98 -5.88 2.76
CA ILE A 102 -14.95 -6.21 3.81
C ILE A 102 -14.84 -5.22 4.98
N LYS A 103 -13.60 -4.87 5.36
CA LYS A 103 -13.34 -4.00 6.49
C LYS A 103 -12.01 -3.28 6.32
N ALA A 104 -11.97 -1.98 6.60
CA ALA A 104 -10.73 -1.22 6.76
C ALA A 104 -10.77 -0.52 8.10
N VAL A 105 -9.79 -0.75 8.97
CA VAL A 105 -9.73 -0.18 10.32
C VAL A 105 -8.37 0.49 10.54
N VAL A 106 -8.39 1.73 11.02
CA VAL A 106 -7.20 2.43 11.52
C VAL A 106 -7.29 2.52 13.04
N TYR A 107 -6.25 2.04 13.71
CA TYR A 107 -6.12 2.07 15.15
C TYR A 107 -5.25 3.26 15.56
N LEU A 108 -5.87 4.22 16.25
CA LEU A 108 -5.29 5.52 16.56
C LEU A 108 -5.18 5.71 18.07
N VAL A 109 -4.02 6.16 18.51
CA VAL A 109 -3.78 6.51 19.92
C VAL A 109 -3.89 8.01 20.06
N GLN A 110 -4.78 8.46 20.94
CA GLN A 110 -5.06 9.87 21.18
C GLN A 110 -4.33 10.35 22.43
N THR A 111 -3.71 11.51 22.33
CA THR A 111 -3.16 12.24 23.47
C THR A 111 -4.04 13.45 23.77
N PRO A 112 -4.25 13.82 25.04
CA PRO A 112 -5.13 14.94 25.39
C PRO A 112 -4.69 16.28 24.79
N GLU A 113 -3.40 16.44 24.49
CA GLU A 113 -2.85 17.69 23.97
C GLU A 113 -3.10 17.91 22.47
N VAL A 114 -3.60 16.89 21.74
CA VAL A 114 -3.61 16.89 20.28
C VAL A 114 -5.02 16.69 19.75
N ASP A 115 -5.53 17.69 19.04
CA ASP A 115 -6.77 17.51 18.30
C ASP A 115 -6.52 16.73 17.01
N GLN A 116 -7.06 15.51 16.96
CA GLN A 116 -6.97 14.64 15.78
C GLN A 116 -8.31 14.55 15.04
N SER A 117 -9.29 15.41 15.35
CA SER A 117 -10.65 15.31 14.80
C SER A 117 -10.69 15.43 13.28
N SER A 118 -9.90 16.35 12.70
CA SER A 118 -9.76 16.51 11.24
C SER A 118 -9.17 15.26 10.58
N PHE A 119 -8.14 14.69 11.18
CA PHE A 119 -7.50 13.46 10.70
C PHE A 119 -8.45 12.26 10.75
N VAL A 120 -9.22 12.12 11.84
CA VAL A 120 -10.25 11.08 11.96
C VAL A 120 -11.32 11.25 10.88
N ALA A 121 -11.80 12.48 10.65
CA ALA A 121 -12.78 12.76 9.61
C ALA A 121 -12.26 12.42 8.20
N MET A 122 -11.00 12.76 7.91
CA MET A 122 -10.33 12.42 6.65
C MET A 122 -10.25 10.91 6.43
N LEU A 123 -9.88 10.13 7.47
CA LEU A 123 -9.84 8.66 7.39
C LEU A 123 -11.22 8.06 7.13
N GLN A 124 -12.25 8.57 7.81
CA GLN A 124 -13.63 8.13 7.62
C GLN A 124 -14.12 8.44 6.19
N HIS A 125 -13.79 9.61 5.65
CA HIS A 125 -14.09 9.97 4.26
C HIS A 125 -13.38 9.03 3.27
N LYS A 126 -12.21 8.50 3.62
CA LYS A 126 -11.46 7.49 2.84
C LYS A 126 -11.89 6.04 3.14
N ASN A 127 -13.10 5.82 3.66
CA ASN A 127 -13.69 4.50 3.93
C ASN A 127 -12.99 3.66 5.02
N TYR A 128 -12.24 4.30 5.91
CA TYR A 128 -11.75 3.63 7.12
C TYR A 128 -12.74 3.77 8.29
N GLU A 129 -12.90 2.69 9.04
CA GLU A 129 -13.37 2.77 10.41
C GLU A 129 -12.20 3.18 11.31
N VAL A 130 -12.42 4.13 12.21
CA VAL A 130 -11.37 4.61 13.12
C VAL A 130 -11.65 4.14 14.53
N ARG A 131 -10.67 3.48 15.15
CA ARG A 131 -10.71 3.03 16.54
C ARG A 131 -9.73 3.87 17.35
N THR A 132 -10.23 4.63 18.33
CA THR A 132 -9.41 5.55 19.13
C THR A 132 -9.24 5.07 20.57
N LYS A 133 -8.03 5.22 21.12
CA LYS A 133 -7.70 4.87 22.51
C LYS A 133 -6.89 5.97 23.14
N ASP A 134 -7.34 6.43 24.30
CA ASP A 134 -6.61 7.45 25.05
C ASP A 134 -5.30 6.88 25.60
N LEU A 135 -4.20 7.58 25.33
CA LEU A 135 -2.92 7.31 25.96
C LEU A 135 -3.04 7.59 27.46
N ARG A 136 -2.90 6.54 28.28
CA ARG A 136 -2.89 6.70 29.73
C ARG A 136 -1.45 6.76 30.22
N LEU A 137 -1.03 7.92 30.67
CA LEU A 137 0.21 8.10 31.43
C LEU A 137 -0.02 7.64 32.87
N ARG A 138 0.73 6.65 33.31
CA ARG A 138 0.74 6.26 34.72
C ARG A 138 1.64 7.19 35.53
N LEU A 139 1.39 7.24 36.83
CA LEU A 139 2.18 8.01 37.81
C LEU A 139 3.65 7.56 37.86
N ASP A 140 3.95 6.33 37.43
CA ASP A 140 5.31 5.78 37.32
C ASP A 140 6.04 6.19 36.03
N GLY A 141 5.41 7.00 35.17
CA GLY A 141 5.95 7.44 33.89
C GLY A 141 5.85 6.40 32.76
N SER A 142 5.26 5.22 33.00
CA SER A 142 4.96 4.26 31.95
C SER A 142 3.73 4.70 31.15
N ALA A 143 3.87 4.75 29.82
CA ALA A 143 2.76 4.97 28.92
C ALA A 143 2.08 3.62 28.64
N LYS A 144 0.77 3.52 28.88
CA LYS A 144 -0.04 2.37 28.46
C LYS A 144 -1.04 2.86 27.43
N GLY A 145 -0.88 2.45 26.18
CA GLY A 145 -1.73 2.96 25.12
C GLY A 145 -1.58 2.37 23.73
N ASP A 146 -0.84 1.28 23.51
CA ASP A 146 -0.83 0.62 22.20
C ASP A 146 -2.19 0.01 21.84
N TRP A 147 -2.37 -0.29 20.56
CA TRP A 147 -3.55 -0.96 20.04
C TRP A 147 -3.34 -2.44 19.77
N ASP A 148 -2.14 -2.99 19.99
CA ASP A 148 -1.72 -4.30 19.49
C ASP A 148 -2.68 -5.42 19.86
N MET A 149 -3.04 -5.50 21.15
CA MET A 149 -4.01 -6.50 21.63
C MET A 149 -5.42 -6.25 21.09
N GLY A 150 -5.85 -4.99 20.99
CA GLY A 150 -7.17 -4.65 20.45
C GLY A 150 -7.29 -5.00 18.97
N MET A 151 -6.27 -4.63 18.19
CA MET A 151 -6.17 -5.01 16.78
C MET A 151 -6.13 -6.52 16.61
N ALA A 152 -5.34 -7.24 17.40
CA ALA A 152 -5.28 -8.70 17.33
C ALA A 152 -6.65 -9.37 17.57
N ILE A 153 -7.40 -8.89 18.57
CA ILE A 153 -8.75 -9.40 18.86
C ILE A 153 -9.70 -9.12 17.69
N ASP A 154 -9.71 -7.90 17.18
CA ASP A 154 -10.58 -7.49 16.08
C ASP A 154 -10.27 -8.29 14.80
N VAL A 155 -8.99 -8.44 14.45
CA VAL A 155 -8.55 -9.23 13.29
C VAL A 155 -8.99 -10.69 13.41
N ILE A 156 -8.77 -11.33 14.56
CA ILE A 156 -9.17 -12.73 14.79
C ILE A 156 -10.69 -12.90 14.75
N SER A 157 -11.46 -11.92 15.23
CA SER A 157 -12.92 -11.95 15.20
C SER A 157 -13.50 -11.91 13.76
N LEU A 158 -12.76 -11.29 12.83
CA LEU A 158 -13.15 -11.16 11.43
C LEU A 158 -12.50 -12.22 10.52
N CYS A 159 -11.50 -12.93 11.02
CA CYS A 159 -10.64 -13.85 10.26
C CYS A 159 -11.43 -14.81 9.35
N ASP A 160 -12.47 -15.46 9.88
CA ASP A 160 -13.26 -16.46 9.14
C ASP A 160 -14.11 -15.85 8.00
N GLN A 161 -14.29 -14.52 8.01
CA GLN A 161 -15.01 -13.75 6.98
C GLN A 161 -14.08 -13.19 5.91
N LEU A 162 -12.78 -13.37 6.06
CA LEU A 162 -11.76 -12.83 5.17
C LEU A 162 -11.07 -13.96 4.42
N ASP A 163 -10.59 -13.64 3.23
CA ASP A 163 -9.70 -14.52 2.47
C ASP A 163 -8.26 -13.97 2.51
N VAL A 164 -8.12 -12.65 2.70
CA VAL A 164 -6.85 -11.96 2.90
C VAL A 164 -6.96 -10.97 4.06
N VAL A 165 -5.98 -11.01 4.95
CA VAL A 165 -5.77 -10.01 6.00
C VAL A 165 -4.54 -9.20 5.65
N VAL A 166 -4.73 -7.88 5.51
CA VAL A 166 -3.65 -6.92 5.33
C VAL A 166 -3.36 -6.28 6.69
N ILE A 167 -2.15 -6.49 7.20
CA ILE A 167 -1.65 -5.82 8.40
C ILE A 167 -0.69 -4.72 7.96
N VAL A 168 -0.96 -3.48 8.34
CA VAL A 168 -0.08 -2.36 8.07
C VAL A 168 0.61 -1.97 9.37
N SER A 169 1.77 -2.59 9.62
CA SER A 169 2.63 -2.34 10.78
C SER A 169 4.05 -2.88 10.52
N GLY A 170 5.02 -2.31 11.22
CA GLY A 170 6.39 -2.81 11.31
C GLY A 170 6.68 -3.68 12.53
N ASP A 171 5.72 -3.82 13.46
CA ASP A 171 5.95 -4.41 14.79
C ASP A 171 6.06 -5.94 14.79
N GLY A 172 7.18 -6.45 15.32
CA GLY A 172 7.43 -7.88 15.47
C GLY A 172 6.45 -8.60 16.39
N ASP A 173 5.77 -7.88 17.29
CA ASP A 173 4.80 -8.47 18.23
C ASP A 173 3.58 -9.08 17.50
N PHE A 174 3.33 -8.69 16.24
CA PHE A 174 2.28 -9.29 15.42
C PHE A 174 2.62 -10.66 14.83
N VAL A 175 3.86 -11.18 14.95
CA VAL A 175 4.23 -12.50 14.41
C VAL A 175 3.30 -13.61 14.90
N SER A 176 2.94 -13.60 16.18
CA SER A 176 2.02 -14.59 16.75
C SER A 176 0.61 -14.47 16.15
N LEU A 177 0.14 -13.25 15.90
CA LEU A 177 -1.13 -12.98 15.24
C LEU A 177 -1.11 -13.48 13.79
N VAL A 178 -0.05 -13.19 13.03
CA VAL A 178 0.14 -13.66 11.66
C VAL A 178 0.02 -15.18 11.57
N ASN A 179 0.76 -15.90 12.42
CA ASN A 179 0.75 -17.36 12.44
C ASN A 179 -0.65 -17.92 12.76
N LEU A 180 -1.36 -17.29 13.71
CA LEU A 180 -2.72 -17.69 14.08
C LEU A 180 -3.71 -17.47 12.92
N ILE A 181 -3.66 -16.31 12.24
CA ILE A 181 -4.50 -16.03 11.08
C ILE A 181 -4.28 -17.09 10.00
N LYS A 182 -3.02 -17.36 9.65
CA LYS A 182 -2.66 -18.35 8.63
C LYS A 182 -3.18 -19.74 8.97
N SER A 183 -3.12 -20.14 10.26
CA SER A 183 -3.68 -21.41 10.73
C SER A 183 -5.20 -21.53 10.55
N ARG A 184 -5.91 -20.39 10.47
CA ARG A 184 -7.37 -20.33 10.25
C ARG A 184 -7.75 -20.25 8.77
N GLY A 185 -6.79 -20.00 7.89
CA GLY A 185 -6.97 -20.09 6.44
C GLY A 185 -6.71 -18.80 5.64
N PRO A 186 -6.99 -17.58 6.12
CA PRO A 186 -6.69 -16.38 5.36
C PRO A 186 -5.19 -16.21 5.10
N ARG A 187 -4.85 -15.67 3.93
CA ARG A 187 -3.49 -15.21 3.67
C ARG A 187 -3.22 -13.92 4.43
N VAL A 188 -1.98 -13.73 4.86
CA VAL A 188 -1.54 -12.51 5.55
C VAL A 188 -0.55 -11.75 4.68
N GLU A 189 -0.90 -10.51 4.38
CA GLU A 189 -0.05 -9.55 3.67
C GLU A 189 0.37 -8.45 4.65
N VAL A 190 1.66 -8.18 4.75
CA VAL A 190 2.18 -7.13 5.63
C VAL A 190 2.64 -5.95 4.79
N TYR A 191 2.14 -4.77 5.08
CA TYR A 191 2.64 -3.51 4.53
C TYR A 191 3.42 -2.78 5.62
N GLY A 192 4.65 -2.39 5.31
CA GLY A 192 5.48 -1.69 6.28
C GLY A 192 6.68 -1.03 5.64
N PHE A 193 7.29 -0.09 6.37
CA PHE A 193 8.53 0.53 5.94
C PHE A 193 9.68 -0.46 6.07
N PRO A 194 10.46 -0.74 5.00
CA PRO A 194 11.44 -1.82 5.01
C PRO A 194 12.46 -1.78 6.14
N HIS A 195 12.90 -0.59 6.56
CA HIS A 195 13.90 -0.44 7.63
C HIS A 195 13.31 -0.41 9.04
N ASN A 196 12.00 -0.22 9.16
CA ASN A 196 11.28 -0.16 10.44
C ASN A 196 10.38 -1.38 10.67
N THR A 197 10.44 -2.36 9.78
CA THR A 197 9.67 -3.60 9.89
C THR A 197 10.57 -4.74 10.35
N SER A 198 10.17 -5.44 11.42
CA SER A 198 10.86 -6.62 11.94
C SER A 198 11.09 -7.68 10.87
N VAL A 199 12.28 -8.31 10.89
CA VAL A 199 12.61 -9.42 9.98
C VAL A 199 11.67 -10.59 10.20
N ASP A 200 11.42 -10.94 11.46
CA ASP A 200 10.54 -12.05 11.83
C ASP A 200 9.10 -11.84 11.32
N LEU A 201 8.62 -10.59 11.34
CA LEU A 201 7.29 -10.26 10.81
C LEU A 201 7.23 -10.46 9.29
N LYS A 202 8.26 -10.04 8.55
CA LYS A 202 8.34 -10.23 7.10
C LYS A 202 8.38 -11.71 6.73
N GLU A 203 9.13 -12.50 7.50
CA GLU A 203 9.26 -13.94 7.28
C GLU A 203 7.98 -14.72 7.64
N ALA A 204 7.25 -14.26 8.66
CA ALA A 204 5.98 -14.88 9.06
C ALA A 204 4.85 -14.62 8.05
N ALA A 205 4.84 -13.44 7.42
CA ALA A 205 3.83 -13.04 6.43
C ALA A 205 3.83 -13.97 5.19
N ASP A 206 2.70 -14.08 4.51
CA ASP A 206 2.68 -14.75 3.19
C ASP A 206 3.25 -13.87 2.08
N GLU A 207 3.20 -12.56 2.26
CA GLU A 207 3.82 -11.57 1.39
C GLU A 207 4.12 -10.29 2.18
N PHE A 208 5.26 -9.67 1.90
CA PHE A 208 5.62 -8.37 2.45
C PHE A 208 5.66 -7.32 1.34
N TYR A 209 4.91 -6.23 1.52
CA TYR A 209 4.85 -5.11 0.61
C TYR A 209 5.54 -3.88 1.21
N PRO A 210 6.64 -3.40 0.61
CA PRO A 210 7.34 -2.24 1.11
C PRO A 210 6.51 -0.97 0.90
N ILE A 211 6.30 -0.21 1.96
CA ILE A 211 5.82 1.18 1.84
C ILE A 211 7.00 2.03 1.35
N ALA A 212 6.79 2.72 0.24
CA ALA A 212 7.78 3.57 -0.41
C ALA A 212 7.15 4.91 -0.80
N GLU A 213 7.98 5.79 -1.37
CA GLU A 213 7.67 7.18 -1.72
C GLU A 213 6.33 7.37 -2.46
N ALA A 214 5.94 6.44 -3.34
CA ALA A 214 4.67 6.50 -4.06
C ALA A 214 3.43 6.53 -3.14
N MET A 215 3.53 5.98 -1.94
CA MET A 215 2.47 5.95 -0.91
C MET A 215 2.67 7.01 0.18
N LEU A 216 3.56 7.98 -0.03
CA LEU A 216 3.82 9.07 0.91
C LEU A 216 3.29 10.39 0.37
N LEU A 217 2.97 11.28 1.31
CA LEU A 217 2.70 12.69 1.08
C LEU A 217 3.84 13.49 1.70
N ASP A 218 4.39 14.42 0.94
CA ASP A 218 5.35 15.39 1.46
C ASP A 218 4.67 16.27 2.53
N TYR A 219 5.43 16.73 3.52
CA TYR A 219 4.93 17.83 4.36
C TYR A 219 4.89 19.09 3.50
N PRO A 220 3.81 19.90 3.57
CA PRO A 220 3.77 21.17 2.86
C PRO A 220 4.99 22.02 3.25
N THR A 221 5.65 22.58 2.23
CA THR A 221 6.94 23.28 2.26
C THR A 221 7.00 24.55 3.12
N ASN A 222 5.97 24.82 3.93
CA ASN A 222 5.87 26.01 4.78
C ASN A 222 6.26 25.77 6.25
N TYR A 223 6.66 24.55 6.63
CA TYR A 223 7.31 24.30 7.92
C TYR A 223 8.84 24.20 7.74
N SER A 224 9.51 25.33 7.59
CA SER A 224 10.97 25.39 7.65
C SER A 224 11.45 25.22 9.10
N TYR A 225 11.80 24.01 9.51
CA TYR A 225 12.70 23.85 10.64
C TYR A 225 14.10 24.27 10.18
N GLU A 226 14.58 25.40 10.70
CA GLU A 226 15.95 25.85 10.45
C GLU A 226 16.96 24.76 10.85
N ASN A 227 17.70 24.27 9.85
CA ASN A 227 18.86 23.41 10.01
C ASN A 227 19.91 24.07 10.92
N ARG A 228 20.04 23.59 12.16
CA ARG A 228 21.33 23.65 12.86
C ARG A 228 22.08 22.35 12.65
N SER A 229 22.98 22.40 11.68
CA SER A 229 24.09 21.48 11.50
C SER A 229 24.76 21.16 12.84
N PHE A 230 24.78 19.88 13.22
CA PHE A 230 25.70 19.38 14.24
C PHE A 230 26.47 18.15 13.75
N SER A 231 27.79 18.32 13.83
CA SER A 231 28.86 17.44 13.40
C SER A 231 28.79 16.02 13.97
N ARG A 232 29.30 15.07 13.18
CA ARG A 232 29.72 13.72 13.57
C ARG A 232 30.53 13.74 14.88
N ASN A 233 30.04 13.04 15.91
CA ASN A 233 30.74 11.96 16.63
C ASN A 233 30.05 11.63 17.97
N SER A 234 30.13 10.34 18.32
CA SER A 234 30.01 9.75 19.65
C SER A 234 28.61 9.41 20.18
N SER A 235 28.45 8.12 20.50
CA SER A 235 27.47 7.44 21.37
C SER A 235 26.28 8.26 21.90
N TYR A 236 25.06 7.90 21.52
CA TYR A 236 23.85 8.45 22.11
C TYR A 236 22.91 7.36 22.63
N THR A 237 22.66 7.38 23.94
CA THR A 237 21.49 6.83 24.63
C THR A 237 20.35 7.84 24.52
N PRO A 238 19.12 7.46 24.14
CA PRO A 238 18.04 8.42 23.98
C PRO A 238 17.45 8.81 25.34
N THR A 239 17.85 9.97 25.86
CA THR A 239 17.12 10.71 26.90
C THR A 239 16.76 12.09 26.38
N ARG A 240 15.68 12.19 25.60
CA ARG A 240 14.88 13.41 25.52
C ARG A 240 13.46 13.07 25.07
N LYS A 241 12.48 13.36 25.92
CA LYS A 241 11.05 13.29 25.59
C LYS A 241 10.73 14.38 24.59
N ILE A 242 9.99 14.03 23.53
CA ILE A 242 9.46 14.98 22.54
C ILE A 242 8.23 15.66 23.18
N GLU A 243 8.15 16.98 23.08
CA GLU A 243 7.06 17.79 23.65
C GLU A 243 5.77 17.65 22.80
N PRO A 244 4.58 17.60 23.42
CA PRO A 244 3.30 17.34 22.73
C PRO A 244 2.86 18.36 21.67
N SER A 245 3.50 19.54 21.61
CA SER A 245 3.14 20.62 20.66
C SER A 245 3.60 20.38 19.21
N GLU A 246 4.29 19.27 18.92
CA GLU A 246 4.73 18.91 17.56
C GLU A 246 3.73 18.01 16.80
N LEU A 247 2.53 17.82 17.35
CA LEU A 247 1.48 16.99 16.81
C LEU A 247 0.36 17.92 16.31
N ASP A 248 0.52 18.50 15.12
CA ASP A 248 -0.55 19.19 14.41
C ASP A 248 -0.80 18.47 13.09
N PHE A 249 -2.03 17.95 12.91
CA PHE A 249 -2.46 17.16 11.76
C PHE A 249 -3.45 17.94 10.88
N SER A 250 -3.68 19.24 11.12
CA SER A 250 -4.56 20.04 10.28
C SER A 250 -3.96 20.19 8.88
N ASP A 251 -4.55 19.52 7.88
CA ASP A 251 -4.37 19.92 6.49
C ASP A 251 -5.31 21.10 6.22
N SER A 252 -4.74 22.20 5.71
CA SER A 252 -5.50 23.29 5.11
C SER A 252 -6.07 22.80 3.77
N GLU A 253 -7.40 22.74 3.68
CA GLU A 253 -8.14 22.38 2.47
C GLU A 253 -7.80 23.36 1.33
N GLU A 254 -7.30 22.85 0.20
CA GLU A 254 -7.41 23.53 -1.09
C GLU A 254 -8.67 23.00 -1.79
N GLU A 255 -9.64 23.89 -2.00
CA GLU A 255 -10.85 23.63 -2.77
C GLU A 255 -10.51 23.41 -4.25
N GLU A 256 -10.69 22.18 -4.77
CA GLU A 256 -10.83 21.99 -6.22
C GLU A 256 -12.31 22.12 -6.61
N GLU A 257 -12.66 23.29 -7.15
CA GLU A 257 -13.86 23.48 -7.96
C GLU A 257 -13.72 22.74 -9.31
N GLY A 258 -14.71 21.89 -9.64
CA GLY A 258 -15.16 21.73 -11.02
C GLY A 258 -15.23 20.30 -11.59
N GLY A 259 -16.46 19.85 -11.88
CA GLY A 259 -16.70 18.90 -12.99
C GLY A 259 -17.22 17.51 -12.61
N GLY A 260 -18.28 17.41 -11.80
CA GLY A 260 -18.92 16.14 -11.48
C GLY A 260 -19.54 15.41 -12.68
N ARG A 261 -19.01 14.23 -13.02
CA ARG A 261 -19.82 13.14 -13.59
C ARG A 261 -20.38 12.31 -12.43
N ARG A 262 -21.68 12.45 -12.19
CA ARG A 262 -22.47 11.61 -11.28
C ARG A 262 -22.32 10.14 -11.68
N ILE A 263 -21.83 9.30 -10.76
CA ILE A 263 -22.08 7.86 -10.80
C ILE A 263 -23.28 7.62 -9.89
N ASP A 264 -24.35 7.10 -10.47
CA ASP A 264 -25.62 6.80 -9.81
C ASP A 264 -25.48 5.53 -8.96
N ILE A 265 -25.69 5.63 -7.65
CA ILE A 265 -25.49 4.54 -6.66
C ILE A 265 -26.84 3.90 -6.24
N SER A 266 -27.88 4.01 -7.07
CA SER A 266 -29.22 3.49 -6.75
C SER A 266 -29.38 1.95 -6.80
N MET A 267 -28.31 1.16 -6.68
CA MET A 267 -28.37 -0.31 -6.82
C MET A 267 -28.03 -1.17 -5.58
N PHE A 268 -27.85 -0.60 -4.39
CA PHE A 268 -27.48 -1.38 -3.19
C PHE A 268 -28.52 -1.46 -2.06
N GLU A 269 -29.72 -0.94 -2.23
CA GLU A 269 -30.82 -1.15 -1.26
C GLU A 269 -31.89 -2.09 -1.82
N LYS A 270 -31.73 -3.40 -1.56
CA LYS A 270 -32.81 -4.38 -1.35
C LYS A 270 -32.22 -5.77 -1.12
N SER A 271 -31.78 -6.06 0.11
CA SER A 271 -31.87 -7.42 0.67
C SER A 271 -31.62 -7.41 2.18
N SER A 272 -32.63 -6.99 2.95
CA SER A 272 -32.72 -7.29 4.39
C SER A 272 -34.18 -7.21 4.86
N ALA A 273 -35.03 -8.08 4.31
CA ALA A 273 -36.38 -8.27 4.85
C ALA A 273 -36.86 -9.70 4.63
N PHE A 274 -36.53 -10.60 5.56
CA PHE A 274 -37.22 -11.85 5.96
C PHE A 274 -36.20 -12.65 6.80
N GLN A 275 -36.48 -13.25 7.97
CA GLN A 275 -37.73 -13.57 8.63
C GLN A 275 -37.37 -13.92 10.09
N SER A 276 -37.89 -13.19 11.08
CA SER A 276 -38.03 -13.69 12.45
C SER A 276 -39.48 -14.11 12.64
N ARG A 277 -39.71 -15.41 12.83
CA ARG A 277 -40.95 -15.92 13.42
C ARG A 277 -40.57 -16.81 14.58
N SER A 278 -40.78 -16.27 15.77
CA SER A 278 -40.88 -17.01 17.02
C SER A 278 -42.35 -17.40 17.20
N ARG A 279 -42.64 -18.69 17.17
CA ARG A 279 -43.59 -19.42 18.04
C ARG A 279 -43.58 -20.89 17.64
#